data_AF-A0A9D7GS71-F1
#
_entry.id   AF-A0A9D7GS71-F1
#
_cell.length_a   1.000
_cell.length_b   1.000
_cell.length_c   1.000
_cell.angle_alpha   90.00
_cell.angle_beta   90.00
_cell.angle_gamma   90.00
#
_symmetry.space_group_name_H-M   'P 1'
#
loop_
_entity.id
_entity.type
_entity.pdbx_description
1 polymer ?
#
loop_
_entity_poly.entity_id
_entity_poly.type
_entity_poly.pdbx_seq_one_letter_code
_entity_poly.pdbx_strand_id
1 'polypeptide(L)'
;MIPSLPLRSATVFALTICATLLPPRLAAQVAPERVQARFVDDAREGTRRYLTRENAIDDGFTRVGVEFPAMGEHWVSFARVMEDAFDARRPSVLIYMNTSAGPQLAGVAYSKLVRGHDEPPVFPFAGAWHEHSGTVAEGSLPLGHSAHRKPAARGDRDVSDDAPAFFVLHAWIWSTNPEGLFATDNWTLPLRRRGLPIAARLERSVVRAIALAEDQEEYYRLVIRSMLALADHEDVAVARVIDTHRARAKHELATIREGQRLSPRASARLSAVWASLWTALEHALPERKEELRAMQRQV
;
A
#
# COMPACT_ATOMS: atom_id res chain seq x y z
N MET A 1 12.15 -81.82 -51.11
CA MET A 1 12.76 -80.61 -51.68
C MET A 1 11.73 -79.50 -51.56
N ILE A 2 11.82 -78.69 -50.50
CA ILE A 2 10.80 -77.71 -50.12
C ILE A 2 11.43 -76.32 -50.35
N PRO A 3 10.85 -75.44 -51.18
CA PRO A 3 11.29 -74.06 -51.28
C PRO A 3 10.57 -73.19 -50.24
N SER A 4 11.36 -72.33 -49.61
CA SER A 4 11.00 -71.34 -48.60
C SER A 4 10.29 -70.12 -49.22
N LEU A 5 9.17 -69.72 -48.62
CA LEU A 5 8.48 -68.44 -48.86
C LEU A 5 8.81 -67.45 -47.72
N PRO A 6 8.95 -66.13 -47.99
CA PRO A 6 9.27 -65.15 -46.96
C PRO A 6 8.02 -64.66 -46.21
N LEU A 7 8.13 -64.60 -44.87
CA LEU A 7 7.16 -63.93 -44.01
C LEU A 7 7.21 -62.41 -44.21
N ARG A 8 6.06 -61.81 -44.53
CA ARG A 8 5.75 -60.40 -44.28
C ARG A 8 5.29 -60.28 -42.82
N SER A 9 5.96 -59.46 -42.01
CA SER A 9 5.47 -59.09 -40.68
C SER A 9 5.52 -57.57 -40.48
N ALA A 10 4.42 -57.09 -39.92
CA ALA A 10 3.96 -55.73 -39.81
C ALA A 10 4.86 -54.82 -38.96
N THR A 11 5.00 -53.57 -39.40
CA THR A 11 5.51 -52.46 -38.60
C THR A 11 4.42 -52.01 -37.61
N VAL A 12 4.65 -52.21 -36.32
CA VAL A 12 3.83 -51.63 -35.24
C VAL A 12 4.38 -50.24 -34.93
N PHE A 13 3.61 -49.20 -35.19
CA PHE A 13 3.90 -47.84 -34.73
C PHE A 13 3.53 -47.73 -33.25
N ALA A 14 4.53 -47.72 -32.36
CA ALA A 14 4.32 -47.39 -30.96
C ALA A 14 4.21 -45.85 -30.82
N LEU A 15 3.00 -45.36 -30.54
CA LEU A 15 2.75 -43.98 -30.17
C LEU A 15 3.20 -43.78 -28.71
N THR A 16 4.45 -43.33 -28.52
CA THR A 16 4.94 -42.97 -27.19
C THR A 16 4.30 -41.66 -26.77
N ILE A 17 3.29 -41.75 -25.89
CA ILE A 17 2.77 -40.58 -25.16
C ILE A 17 3.84 -40.17 -24.15
N CYS A 18 4.67 -39.18 -24.50
CA CYS A 18 5.51 -38.48 -23.55
C CYS A 18 4.62 -37.69 -22.58
N ALA A 19 4.33 -38.28 -21.41
CA ALA A 19 3.85 -37.53 -20.27
C ALA A 19 4.96 -36.55 -19.84
N THR A 20 4.81 -35.27 -20.20
CA THR A 20 5.72 -34.20 -19.79
C THR A 20 5.54 -33.96 -18.29
N LEU A 21 6.36 -34.63 -17.48
CA LEU A 21 6.52 -34.32 -16.07
C LEU A 21 7.14 -32.92 -15.95
N LEU A 22 6.33 -31.92 -15.58
CA LEU A 22 6.82 -30.60 -15.22
C LEU A 22 7.80 -30.74 -14.03
N PRO A 23 8.98 -30.11 -14.05
CA PRO A 23 9.92 -30.20 -12.95
C PRO A 23 9.31 -29.58 -11.67
N PRO A 24 9.62 -30.13 -10.47
CA PRO A 24 8.94 -29.80 -9.21
C PRO A 24 9.03 -28.32 -8.79
N ARG A 25 10.00 -27.57 -9.31
CA ARG A 25 10.13 -26.12 -9.07
C ARG A 25 9.01 -25.29 -9.72
N LEU A 26 8.52 -25.69 -10.90
CA LEU A 26 7.40 -25.00 -11.56
C LEU A 26 6.08 -25.26 -10.83
N ALA A 27 5.84 -26.49 -10.37
CA ALA A 27 4.62 -26.83 -9.61
C ALA A 27 4.52 -26.09 -8.27
N ALA A 28 5.65 -25.89 -7.57
CA ALA A 28 5.69 -25.17 -6.29
C ALA A 28 5.43 -23.67 -6.42
N GLN A 29 5.76 -23.06 -7.57
CA GLN A 29 5.50 -21.62 -7.82
C GLN A 29 4.08 -21.37 -8.35
N VAL A 30 3.50 -22.33 -9.08
CA VAL A 30 2.14 -22.26 -9.63
C VAL A 30 1.07 -22.34 -8.52
N ALA A 31 1.32 -23.03 -7.41
CA ALA A 31 0.35 -23.13 -6.31
C ALA A 31 0.09 -21.79 -5.58
N PRO A 32 1.12 -21.03 -5.14
CA PRO A 32 0.95 -19.69 -4.58
C PRO A 32 0.27 -18.71 -5.54
N GLU A 33 0.63 -18.71 -6.83
CA GLU A 33 -0.01 -17.83 -7.82
C GLU A 33 -1.50 -18.12 -7.99
N ARG A 34 -1.90 -19.40 -7.96
CA ARG A 34 -3.32 -19.80 -8.02
C ARG A 34 -4.09 -19.41 -6.76
N VAL A 35 -3.48 -19.51 -5.58
CA VAL A 35 -4.09 -19.06 -4.32
C VAL A 35 -4.28 -17.54 -4.33
N GLN A 36 -3.26 -16.81 -4.78
CA GLN A 36 -3.34 -15.36 -4.95
C GLN A 36 -4.41 -14.94 -5.96
N ALA A 37 -4.48 -15.60 -7.12
CA ALA A 37 -5.49 -15.31 -8.13
C ALA A 37 -6.92 -15.53 -7.58
N ARG A 38 -7.17 -16.68 -6.92
CA ARG A 38 -8.46 -16.96 -6.28
C ARG A 38 -8.81 -15.93 -5.21
N PHE A 39 -7.84 -15.56 -4.37
CA PHE A 39 -8.03 -14.52 -3.36
C PHE A 39 -8.45 -13.18 -4.00
N VAL A 40 -7.80 -12.78 -5.09
CA VAL A 40 -8.14 -11.54 -5.81
C VAL A 40 -9.54 -11.63 -6.42
N ASP A 41 -9.88 -12.77 -7.02
CA ASP A 41 -11.21 -12.98 -7.62
C ASP A 41 -12.31 -12.91 -6.56
N ASP A 42 -12.13 -13.58 -5.42
CA ASP A 42 -13.06 -13.53 -4.30
C ASP A 42 -13.18 -12.11 -3.72
N ALA A 43 -12.06 -11.43 -3.50
CA ALA A 43 -12.05 -10.07 -2.98
C ALA A 43 -12.74 -9.08 -3.94
N ARG A 44 -12.53 -9.23 -5.25
CA ARG A 44 -13.21 -8.41 -6.26
C ARG A 44 -14.70 -8.70 -6.28
N GLU A 45 -15.12 -9.96 -6.23
CA GLU A 45 -16.55 -10.30 -6.22
C GLU A 45 -17.23 -9.73 -4.97
N GLY A 46 -16.64 -9.94 -3.78
CA GLY A 46 -17.19 -9.44 -2.51
C GLY A 46 -17.22 -7.91 -2.39
N THR A 47 -16.33 -7.21 -3.09
CA THR A 47 -16.23 -5.74 -3.03
C THR A 47 -16.76 -4.99 -4.25
N ARG A 48 -17.24 -5.69 -5.28
CA ARG A 48 -17.79 -5.07 -6.49
C ARG A 48 -18.90 -4.05 -6.19
N ARG A 49 -19.70 -4.30 -5.14
CA ARG A 49 -20.74 -3.35 -4.70
C ARG A 49 -20.17 -2.03 -4.17
N TYR A 50 -18.94 -2.02 -3.65
CA TYR A 50 -18.28 -0.84 -3.11
C TYR A 50 -17.45 -0.08 -4.14
N LEU A 51 -17.63 -0.34 -5.44
CA LEU A 51 -17.07 0.54 -6.46
C LEU A 51 -17.60 1.98 -6.33
N THR A 52 -18.79 2.12 -5.74
CA THR A 52 -19.38 3.41 -5.30
C THR A 52 -19.27 3.54 -3.78
N ARG A 53 -18.80 4.69 -3.31
CA ARG A 53 -18.57 4.98 -1.89
C ARG A 53 -19.86 4.94 -1.07
N GLU A 54 -20.98 5.32 -1.67
CA GLU A 54 -22.30 5.37 -1.05
C GLU A 54 -22.72 3.99 -0.55
N ASN A 55 -22.49 2.93 -1.34
CA ASN A 55 -22.77 1.55 -0.93
C ASN A 55 -21.90 1.09 0.26
N ALA A 56 -20.73 1.68 0.46
CA ALA A 56 -19.92 1.39 1.65
C ALA A 56 -20.52 2.08 2.89
N ILE A 57 -20.96 3.33 2.75
CA ILE A 57 -21.65 4.07 3.82
C ILE A 57 -22.93 3.35 4.24
N ASP A 58 -23.75 2.94 3.27
CA ASP A 58 -25.01 2.22 3.53
C ASP A 58 -24.79 0.87 4.21
N ASP A 59 -23.62 0.24 3.99
CA ASP A 59 -23.22 -1.02 4.62
C ASP A 59 -22.45 -0.81 5.94
N GLY A 60 -22.44 0.42 6.47
CA GLY A 60 -21.91 0.74 7.81
C GLY A 60 -20.39 0.96 7.87
N PHE A 61 -19.73 1.23 6.74
CA PHE A 61 -18.35 1.67 6.75
C PHE A 61 -18.26 3.16 7.08
N THR A 62 -17.33 3.51 7.97
CA THR A 62 -17.07 4.89 8.39
C THR A 62 -15.67 5.31 8.01
N ARG A 63 -15.51 6.52 7.48
CA ARG A 63 -14.20 7.10 7.22
C ARG A 63 -13.44 7.32 8.52
N VAL A 64 -12.18 6.90 8.58
CA VAL A 64 -11.29 7.12 9.71
C VAL A 64 -10.02 7.82 9.25
N GLY A 65 -9.60 8.85 10.00
CA GLY A 65 -8.39 9.60 9.73
C GLY A 65 -8.48 10.51 8.50
N VAL A 66 -7.31 10.99 8.08
CA VAL A 66 -7.13 11.78 6.85
C VAL A 66 -6.86 10.89 5.64
N GLU A 67 -6.95 11.44 4.44
CA GLU A 67 -6.47 10.73 3.24
C GLU A 67 -4.93 10.60 3.26
N PHE A 68 -4.44 9.37 3.10
CA PHE A 68 -3.01 9.08 3.03
C PHE A 68 -2.53 9.18 1.57
N PRO A 69 -1.38 9.83 1.30
CA PRO A 69 -0.88 9.95 -0.06
C PRO A 69 -0.75 8.63 -0.83
N ALA A 70 -0.25 7.57 -0.18
CA ALA A 70 -0.05 6.26 -0.79
C ALA A 70 -1.07 5.19 -0.36
N MET A 71 -1.98 5.53 0.55
CA MET A 71 -2.99 4.58 1.04
C MET A 71 -4.43 5.06 0.95
N GLY A 72 -4.68 6.25 0.39
CA GLY A 72 -6.04 6.75 0.19
C GLY A 72 -6.80 7.02 1.49
N GLU A 73 -8.11 7.18 1.36
CA GLU A 73 -9.05 7.25 2.47
C GLU A 73 -9.37 5.85 2.99
N HIS A 74 -9.30 5.68 4.31
CA HIS A 74 -9.66 4.44 4.97
C HIS A 74 -11.12 4.50 5.42
N TRP A 75 -11.94 3.61 4.86
CA TRP A 75 -13.32 3.40 5.25
C TRP A 75 -13.39 2.06 5.98
N VAL A 76 -13.71 2.09 7.27
CA VAL A 76 -13.57 0.95 8.18
C VAL A 76 -14.94 0.46 8.64
N SER A 77 -15.14 -0.87 8.60
CA SER A 77 -16.28 -1.53 9.23
C SER A 77 -15.83 -2.10 10.57
N PHE A 78 -16.16 -1.42 11.67
CA PHE A 78 -15.79 -1.87 13.03
C PHE A 78 -16.39 -3.24 13.38
N ALA A 79 -17.58 -3.55 12.88
CA ALA A 79 -18.17 -4.88 13.06
C ALA A 79 -17.26 -5.98 12.50
N ARG A 80 -16.74 -5.80 11.28
CA ARG A 80 -15.83 -6.75 10.63
C ARG A 80 -14.45 -6.78 11.26
N VAL A 81 -13.98 -5.66 11.79
CA VAL A 81 -12.71 -5.63 12.53
C VAL A 81 -12.75 -6.55 13.75
N MET A 82 -13.92 -6.66 14.40
CA MET A 82 -14.12 -7.50 15.58
C MET A 82 -14.48 -8.95 15.25
N GLU A 83 -14.67 -9.31 13.97
CA GLU A 83 -14.91 -10.68 13.54
C GLU A 83 -13.60 -11.49 13.64
N ASP A 84 -13.62 -12.62 14.35
CA ASP A 84 -12.50 -13.58 14.40
C ASP A 84 -12.58 -14.59 13.24
N ALA A 85 -12.77 -14.08 12.03
CA ALA A 85 -12.87 -14.89 10.82
C ALA A 85 -12.23 -14.15 9.64
N PHE A 86 -11.41 -14.86 8.86
CA PHE A 86 -10.86 -14.33 7.61
C PHE A 86 -11.72 -14.78 6.44
N ASP A 87 -12.34 -13.84 5.73
CA ASP A 87 -13.04 -14.05 4.47
C ASP A 87 -12.57 -13.02 3.44
N ALA A 88 -11.97 -13.49 2.34
CA ALA A 88 -11.51 -12.65 1.24
C ALA A 88 -12.64 -11.78 0.65
N ARG A 89 -13.89 -12.20 0.73
CA ARG A 89 -15.04 -11.43 0.22
C ARG A 89 -15.47 -10.30 1.15
N ARG A 90 -14.99 -10.29 2.39
CA ARG A 90 -15.45 -9.40 3.47
C ARG A 90 -14.28 -8.63 4.11
N PRO A 91 -13.61 -7.74 3.37
CA PRO A 91 -12.60 -6.89 3.98
C PRO A 91 -13.20 -6.01 5.08
N SER A 92 -12.38 -5.70 6.08
CA SER A 92 -12.73 -4.79 7.18
C SER A 92 -12.44 -3.34 6.84
N VAL A 93 -11.60 -3.08 5.83
CA VAL A 93 -11.28 -1.74 5.34
C VAL A 93 -11.43 -1.66 3.83
N LEU A 94 -12.03 -0.58 3.35
CA LEU A 94 -12.07 -0.18 1.95
C LEU A 94 -11.19 1.06 1.77
N ILE A 95 -10.38 1.04 0.71
CA ILE A 95 -9.42 2.11 0.42
C ILE A 95 -9.86 2.86 -0.83
N TYR A 96 -10.27 4.11 -0.67
CA TYR A 96 -10.65 4.98 -1.79
C TYR A 96 -9.58 6.00 -2.10
N MET A 97 -9.41 6.34 -3.37
CA MET A 97 -8.66 7.53 -3.80
C MET A 97 -9.63 8.56 -4.39
N ASN A 98 -9.41 9.83 -4.08
CA ASN A 98 -10.16 10.94 -4.68
C ASN A 98 -9.51 11.37 -6.00
N THR A 99 -10.24 11.22 -7.11
CA THR A 99 -9.80 11.69 -8.43
C THR A 99 -10.67 12.87 -8.90
N SER A 100 -10.29 13.51 -10.00
CA SER A 100 -11.14 14.51 -10.67
C SER A 100 -12.50 13.95 -11.11
N ALA A 101 -12.59 12.64 -11.37
CA ALA A 101 -13.83 11.96 -11.72
C ALA A 101 -14.65 11.52 -10.50
N GLY A 102 -14.16 11.79 -9.28
CA GLY A 102 -14.76 11.38 -8.02
C GLY A 102 -14.01 10.24 -7.32
N PRO A 103 -14.58 9.73 -6.22
CA PRO A 103 -14.06 8.60 -5.46
C PRO A 103 -13.90 7.33 -6.31
N GLN A 104 -12.76 6.66 -6.18
CA GLN A 104 -12.51 5.36 -6.81
C GLN A 104 -11.97 4.38 -5.77
N LEU A 105 -12.56 3.19 -5.69
CA LEU A 105 -12.03 2.10 -4.87
C LEU A 105 -10.68 1.66 -5.46
N ALA A 106 -9.61 1.80 -4.67
CA ALA A 106 -8.24 1.48 -5.10
C ALA A 106 -7.77 0.13 -4.54
N GLY A 107 -8.20 -0.20 -3.32
CA GLY A 107 -7.80 -1.41 -2.62
C GLY A 107 -8.73 -1.74 -1.47
N VAL A 108 -8.38 -2.81 -0.78
CA VAL A 108 -9.07 -3.29 0.43
C VAL A 108 -8.03 -3.69 1.46
N ALA A 109 -8.40 -3.73 2.73
CA ALA A 109 -7.57 -4.31 3.77
C ALA A 109 -8.36 -5.23 4.69
N TYR A 110 -7.63 -6.17 5.29
CA TYR A 110 -8.13 -7.14 6.25
C TYR A 110 -7.38 -6.92 7.55
N SER A 111 -8.12 -7.00 8.66
CA SER A 111 -7.56 -6.86 9.99
C SER A 111 -7.63 -8.20 10.71
N LYS A 112 -6.63 -8.47 11.55
CA LYS A 112 -6.67 -9.58 12.50
C LYS A 112 -6.16 -9.09 13.86
N LEU A 113 -6.98 -9.31 14.87
CA LEU A 113 -6.60 -9.09 16.26
C LEU A 113 -5.89 -10.35 16.77
N VAL A 114 -4.67 -10.19 17.24
CA VAL A 114 -3.82 -11.29 17.71
C VAL A 114 -3.51 -11.05 19.18
N ARG A 115 -3.84 -11.99 20.06
CA ARG A 115 -3.64 -11.83 21.51
C ARG A 115 -2.28 -12.40 21.93
N GLY A 116 -1.59 -11.73 22.86
CA GLY A 116 -0.36 -12.25 23.49
C GLY A 116 0.88 -12.25 22.59
N HIS A 117 1.64 -13.35 22.62
CA HIS A 117 2.94 -13.51 21.91
C HIS A 117 2.82 -14.13 20.52
N ASP A 118 1.60 -14.24 19.99
CA ASP A 118 1.34 -14.92 18.73
C ASP A 118 2.02 -14.21 17.54
N GLU A 119 2.57 -15.01 16.63
CA GLU A 119 3.25 -14.53 15.43
C GLU A 119 2.28 -13.81 14.46
N PRO A 120 2.80 -12.93 13.57
CA PRO A 120 1.98 -12.33 12.52
C PRO A 120 1.23 -13.40 11.73
N PRO A 121 0.01 -13.11 11.24
CA PRO A 121 -0.76 -14.09 10.49
C PRO A 121 0.02 -14.60 9.27
N VAL A 122 0.05 -15.91 9.09
CA VAL A 122 0.74 -16.56 7.95
C VAL A 122 -0.21 -16.72 6.76
N PHE A 123 -1.51 -16.80 7.02
CA PHE A 123 -2.55 -16.90 5.99
C PHE A 123 -3.19 -15.53 5.71
N PRO A 124 -3.58 -15.22 4.45
CA PRO A 124 -3.34 -16.01 3.25
C PRO A 124 -1.92 -15.90 2.69
N PHE A 125 -1.14 -14.90 3.10
CA PHE A 125 0.22 -14.67 2.58
C PHE A 125 1.19 -14.30 3.71
N ALA A 126 2.12 -15.21 4.00
CA ALA A 126 3.15 -14.99 5.02
C ALA A 126 4.02 -13.77 4.66
N GLY A 127 4.28 -12.91 5.63
CA GLY A 127 5.12 -11.72 5.45
C GLY A 127 4.43 -10.53 4.74
N ALA A 128 3.17 -10.66 4.34
CA ALA A 128 2.38 -9.56 3.77
C ALA A 128 1.62 -8.75 4.84
N TRP A 129 1.50 -9.30 6.06
CA TRP A 129 0.88 -8.63 7.19
C TRP A 129 1.87 -7.69 7.87
N HIS A 130 1.39 -6.54 8.32
CA HIS A 130 2.15 -5.64 9.19
C HIS A 130 1.30 -5.22 10.39
N GLU A 131 1.98 -4.95 11.50
CA GLU A 131 1.35 -4.49 12.74
C GLU A 131 1.03 -3.00 12.62
N HIS A 132 -0.18 -2.59 13.00
CA HIS A 132 -0.43 -1.20 13.39
C HIS A 132 -0.28 -1.14 14.91
N SER A 133 0.65 -0.33 15.41
CA SER A 133 0.75 -0.10 16.85
C SER A 133 -0.34 0.88 17.30
N GLY A 134 -1.32 0.41 18.09
CA GLY A 134 -2.38 1.22 18.71
C GLY A 134 -3.79 0.64 18.56
N THR A 135 -4.80 1.33 19.11
CA THR A 135 -6.23 1.06 18.81
C THR A 135 -6.55 1.32 17.33
N VAL A 136 -7.67 0.83 16.76
CA VAL A 136 -8.06 1.09 15.35
C VAL A 136 -8.06 2.59 15.00
N ALA A 137 -8.42 3.44 15.97
CA ALA A 137 -8.39 4.89 15.84
C ALA A 137 -6.96 5.48 15.89
N GLU A 138 -6.07 4.92 16.71
CA GLU A 138 -4.66 5.33 16.82
C GLU A 138 -3.77 4.73 15.72
N GLY A 139 -4.08 3.53 15.23
CA GLY A 139 -3.48 2.90 14.06
C GLY A 139 -3.80 3.66 12.78
N SER A 140 -4.96 4.33 12.75
CA SER A 140 -5.33 5.30 11.70
C SER A 140 -4.62 6.65 11.83
N LEU A 141 -3.83 6.88 12.90
CA LEU A 141 -2.91 8.02 12.99
C LEU A 141 -1.56 7.67 12.35
N PRO A 142 -0.80 8.66 11.84
CA PRO A 142 0.48 8.45 11.16
C PRO A 142 1.56 7.68 11.94
N LEU A 143 1.41 7.58 13.27
CA LEU A 143 2.31 6.86 14.17
C LEU A 143 2.30 5.34 13.92
N GLY A 144 1.20 4.76 13.42
CA GLY A 144 1.09 3.31 13.16
C GLY A 144 1.65 2.85 11.80
N HIS A 145 1.77 3.76 10.82
CA HIS A 145 2.10 3.41 9.43
C HIS A 145 3.58 3.68 9.06
N SER A 146 4.24 4.60 9.76
CA SER A 146 5.62 5.02 9.45
C SER A 146 6.69 4.12 10.08
N ALA A 147 6.29 3.20 10.97
CA ALA A 147 7.19 2.19 11.52
C ALA A 147 7.06 0.90 10.70
N HIS A 148 7.87 0.76 9.65
CA HIS A 148 8.33 -0.57 9.20
C HIS A 148 9.18 -1.21 10.29
N ARG A 149 8.61 -1.44 11.47
CA ARG A 149 9.24 -2.25 12.49
C ARG A 149 9.07 -3.69 12.01
N LYS A 150 10.12 -4.22 11.35
CA LYS A 150 10.42 -5.65 11.45
C LYS A 150 10.23 -6.04 12.92
N PRO A 151 9.59 -7.18 13.27
CA PRO A 151 9.42 -7.55 14.66
C PRO A 151 10.80 -7.52 15.32
N ALA A 152 11.06 -6.46 16.09
CA ALA A 152 12.28 -6.34 16.83
C ALA A 152 12.21 -7.45 17.87
N ALA A 153 13.27 -8.25 17.98
CA ALA A 153 13.47 -9.12 19.13
C ALA A 153 13.12 -8.30 20.39
N ARG A 154 12.10 -8.76 21.09
CA ARG A 154 11.26 -8.02 22.03
C ARG A 154 12.05 -7.81 23.33
N GLY A 155 12.91 -6.79 23.35
CA GLY A 155 13.75 -6.44 24.50
C GLY A 155 13.25 -5.26 25.35
N ASP A 156 12.60 -4.26 24.76
CA ASP A 156 12.42 -2.95 25.43
C ASP A 156 11.00 -2.35 25.28
N ARG A 157 9.92 -3.11 25.52
CA ARG A 157 8.60 -2.49 25.72
C ARG A 157 7.92 -3.06 26.96
N ASP A 158 7.78 -2.21 27.96
CA ASP A 158 6.97 -2.37 29.17
C ASP A 158 5.47 -2.15 28.85
N VAL A 159 4.98 -2.84 27.81
CA VAL A 159 3.54 -2.93 27.48
C VAL A 159 3.09 -4.26 28.03
N SER A 160 2.14 -4.25 28.97
CA SER A 160 1.55 -5.44 29.58
C SER A 160 1.39 -6.56 28.56
N ASP A 161 1.96 -7.73 28.83
CA ASP A 161 2.10 -8.87 27.91
C ASP A 161 0.78 -9.39 27.29
N ASP A 162 -0.38 -8.89 27.74
CA ASP A 162 -1.72 -9.25 27.29
C ASP A 162 -2.38 -8.27 26.30
N ALA A 163 -1.73 -7.16 25.92
CA ALA A 163 -2.32 -6.21 24.97
C ALA A 163 -2.42 -6.85 23.55
N PRO A 164 -3.60 -6.86 22.91
CA PRO A 164 -3.74 -7.46 21.59
C PRO A 164 -3.02 -6.64 20.52
N ALA A 165 -2.26 -7.32 19.67
CA ALA A 165 -1.64 -6.76 18.47
C ALA A 165 -2.64 -6.71 17.31
N PHE A 166 -2.61 -5.62 16.55
CA PHE A 166 -3.49 -5.41 15.40
C PHE A 166 -2.70 -5.55 14.10
N PHE A 167 -2.98 -6.61 13.33
CA PHE A 167 -2.33 -6.85 12.06
C PHE A 167 -3.23 -6.48 10.89
N VAL A 168 -2.64 -5.86 9.87
CA VAL A 168 -3.34 -5.44 8.66
C VAL A 168 -2.66 -6.02 7.42
N LEU A 169 -3.48 -6.56 6.51
CA LEU A 169 -3.10 -6.98 5.17
C LEU A 169 -3.73 -6.04 4.15
N HIS A 170 -2.92 -5.26 3.44
CA HIS A 170 -3.38 -4.44 2.32
C HIS A 170 -3.44 -5.29 1.04
N ALA A 171 -4.45 -5.07 0.20
CA ALA A 171 -4.57 -5.72 -1.10
C ALA A 171 -5.05 -4.72 -2.17
N TRP A 172 -4.16 -4.39 -3.10
CA TRP A 172 -4.42 -3.46 -4.21
C TRP A 172 -5.12 -4.17 -5.38
N ILE A 173 -6.37 -4.57 -5.17
CA ILE A 173 -7.13 -5.40 -6.14
C ILE A 173 -7.81 -4.58 -7.24
N TRP A 174 -8.03 -3.29 -7.03
CA TRP A 174 -8.70 -2.37 -7.98
C TRP A 174 -7.75 -1.34 -8.60
N SER A 175 -6.54 -1.21 -8.07
CA SER A 175 -5.48 -0.34 -8.57
C SER A 175 -4.18 -1.14 -8.71
N THR A 176 -3.44 -0.94 -9.80
CA THR A 176 -2.14 -1.60 -9.95
C THR A 176 -1.12 -1.02 -8.98
N ASN A 177 -0.30 -1.86 -8.37
CA ASN A 177 0.84 -1.45 -7.56
C ASN A 177 2.14 -2.12 -8.03
N PRO A 178 3.12 -1.37 -8.58
CA PRO A 178 4.41 -1.91 -9.01
C PRO A 178 5.24 -2.54 -7.89
N GLU A 179 5.03 -2.14 -6.63
CA GLU A 179 5.72 -2.70 -5.47
C GLU A 179 5.09 -4.04 -5.01
N GLY A 180 3.94 -4.42 -5.59
CA GLY A 180 3.28 -5.71 -5.37
C GLY A 180 1.83 -5.57 -4.90
N LEU A 181 1.05 -6.64 -5.11
CA LEU A 181 -0.37 -6.67 -4.74
C LEU A 181 -0.62 -6.40 -3.26
N PHE A 182 0.28 -6.89 -2.40
CA PHE A 182 0.17 -6.81 -0.94
C PHE A 182 1.17 -5.84 -0.30
N ALA A 183 1.83 -4.99 -1.10
CA ALA A 183 2.67 -3.94 -0.53
C ALA A 183 1.81 -3.02 0.35
N THR A 184 2.33 -2.60 1.50
CA THR A 184 1.62 -1.70 2.43
C THR A 184 1.15 -0.42 1.74
N ASP A 185 2.07 0.22 1.02
CA ASP A 185 1.81 1.48 0.32
C ASP A 185 1.61 1.25 -1.18
N ASN A 186 0.81 2.12 -1.81
CA ASN A 186 0.77 2.28 -3.25
C ASN A 186 1.16 3.70 -3.66
N TRP A 187 2.45 3.93 -3.88
CA TRP A 187 2.98 5.23 -4.31
C TRP A 187 2.57 5.63 -5.74
N THR A 188 1.75 4.84 -6.44
CA THR A 188 1.13 5.28 -7.70
C THR A 188 -0.13 6.11 -7.51
N LEU A 189 -0.74 6.11 -6.33
CA LEU A 189 -2.00 6.83 -6.09
C LEU A 189 -1.91 8.34 -6.39
N PRO A 190 -0.88 9.10 -5.97
CA PRO A 190 -0.79 10.53 -6.31
C PRO A 190 -0.78 10.78 -7.83
N LEU A 191 -0.17 9.89 -8.61
CA LEU A 191 -0.16 10.01 -10.06
C LEU A 191 -1.55 9.76 -10.64
N ARG A 192 -2.26 8.75 -10.11
CA ARG A 192 -3.61 8.38 -10.54
C ARG A 192 -4.62 9.48 -10.23
N ARG A 193 -4.56 10.10 -9.05
CA ARG A 193 -5.41 11.25 -8.69
C ARG A 193 -5.31 12.38 -9.72
N ARG A 194 -4.11 12.59 -10.26
CA ARG A 194 -3.82 13.58 -11.30
C ARG A 194 -4.06 13.10 -12.74
N GLY A 195 -4.41 11.83 -12.94
CA GLY A 195 -4.51 11.21 -14.27
C GLY A 195 -3.17 11.19 -15.02
N LEU A 196 -2.05 11.16 -14.29
CA LEU A 196 -0.72 11.04 -14.88
C LEU A 196 -0.39 9.57 -15.16
N PRO A 197 0.32 9.27 -16.28
CA PRO A 197 0.74 7.92 -16.59
C PRO A 197 1.74 7.41 -15.55
N ILE A 198 1.54 6.17 -15.09
CA ILE A 198 2.45 5.49 -14.17
C ILE A 198 3.70 5.08 -14.95
N ALA A 199 4.81 5.76 -14.70
CA ALA A 199 6.11 5.39 -15.24
C ALA A 199 6.88 4.51 -14.25
N ALA A 200 7.48 3.42 -14.73
CA ALA A 200 8.12 2.40 -13.89
C ALA A 200 9.37 2.88 -13.09
N ARG A 201 9.80 4.14 -13.24
CA ARG A 201 11.03 4.67 -12.63
C ARG A 201 10.92 6.14 -12.25
N LEU A 202 9.92 6.51 -11.46
CA LEU A 202 9.91 7.84 -10.84
C LEU A 202 10.61 7.79 -9.49
N GLU A 203 11.45 8.78 -9.24
CA GLU A 203 12.08 8.95 -7.93
C GLU A 203 11.00 9.20 -6.86
N ARG A 204 11.20 8.63 -5.67
CA ARG A 204 10.26 8.79 -4.55
C ARG A 204 10.02 10.27 -4.21
N SER A 205 11.06 11.10 -4.26
CA SER A 205 10.98 12.55 -4.04
C SER A 205 10.02 13.25 -5.01
N VAL A 206 9.98 12.83 -6.28
CA VAL A 206 9.04 13.37 -7.27
C VAL A 206 7.62 13.04 -6.87
N VAL A 207 7.35 11.77 -6.53
CA VAL A 207 6.01 11.33 -6.12
C VAL A 207 5.58 12.02 -4.82
N ARG A 208 6.48 12.18 -3.86
CA ARG A 208 6.23 12.91 -2.60
C ARG A 208 5.93 14.38 -2.83
N ALA A 209 6.61 15.04 -3.77
CA ALA A 209 6.28 16.41 -4.16
C ALA A 209 4.89 16.51 -4.81
N ILE A 210 4.51 15.53 -5.62
CA ILE A 210 3.16 15.46 -6.20
C ILE A 210 2.11 15.29 -5.09
N ALA A 211 2.32 14.34 -4.19
CA ALA A 211 1.50 14.14 -3.01
C ALA A 211 1.38 15.41 -2.15
N LEU A 212 2.49 16.12 -1.91
CA LEU A 212 2.49 17.39 -1.18
C LEU A 212 1.62 18.44 -1.87
N ALA A 213 1.66 18.52 -3.19
CA ALA A 213 0.82 19.45 -3.95
C ALA A 213 -0.68 19.10 -3.87
N GLU A 214 -0.99 17.81 -3.75
CA GLU A 214 -2.36 17.29 -3.68
C GLU A 214 -2.94 17.23 -2.27
N ASP A 215 -2.11 17.32 -1.24
CA ASP A 215 -2.48 17.23 0.18
C ASP A 215 -3.52 18.29 0.57
N GLN A 216 -4.80 17.90 0.60
CA GLN A 216 -5.91 18.76 0.99
C GLN A 216 -6.19 18.74 2.50
N GLU A 217 -5.71 17.72 3.21
CA GLU A 217 -6.08 17.44 4.60
C GLU A 217 -4.92 17.61 5.58
N GLU A 218 -3.88 18.32 5.15
CA GLU A 218 -2.69 18.61 5.95
C GLU A 218 -1.97 17.35 6.48
N TYR A 219 -1.98 16.27 5.70
CA TYR A 219 -1.35 15.00 6.04
C TYR A 219 0.08 15.19 6.56
N TYR A 220 0.92 15.92 5.81
CA TYR A 220 2.33 16.10 6.18
C TYR A 220 2.50 16.89 7.48
N ARG A 221 1.63 17.88 7.73
CA ARG A 221 1.65 18.65 8.97
C ARG A 221 1.25 17.76 10.14
N LEU A 222 0.17 16.99 9.99
CA LEU A 222 -0.30 16.05 11.00
C LEU A 222 0.79 15.04 11.36
N VAL A 223 1.46 14.45 10.35
CA VAL A 223 2.54 13.48 10.58
C VAL A 223 3.68 14.12 11.37
N ILE A 224 4.18 15.29 10.94
CA ILE A 224 5.30 15.95 11.62
C ILE A 224 4.90 16.37 13.04
N ARG A 225 3.70 16.95 13.22
CA ARG A 225 3.16 17.35 14.52
C ARG A 225 3.08 16.17 15.48
N SER A 226 2.53 15.04 15.02
CA SER A 226 2.39 13.83 15.83
C SER A 226 3.72 13.15 16.14
N MET A 227 4.63 13.03 15.17
CA MET A 227 5.91 12.35 15.36
C MET A 227 6.87 13.12 16.27
N LEU A 228 6.85 14.45 16.23
CA LEU A 228 7.76 15.31 16.99
C LEU A 228 7.13 15.90 18.26
N ALA A 229 5.85 15.59 18.52
CA ALA A 229 5.07 16.18 19.61
C ALA A 229 5.24 17.71 19.69
N LEU A 230 5.05 18.38 18.55
CA LEU A 230 5.36 19.80 18.38
C LEU A 230 4.57 20.69 19.35
N ALA A 231 5.26 21.68 19.92
CA ALA A 231 4.60 22.81 20.57
C ALA A 231 3.86 23.68 19.54
N ASP A 232 2.88 24.47 19.97
CA ASP A 232 2.04 25.26 19.05
C ASP A 232 2.85 26.24 18.17
N HIS A 233 3.90 26.85 18.72
CA HIS A 233 4.77 27.75 17.96
C HIS A 233 5.61 27.00 16.91
N GLU A 234 6.06 25.78 17.21
CA GLU A 234 6.75 24.91 16.25
C GLU A 234 5.80 24.46 15.14
N ASP A 235 4.56 24.10 15.49
CA ASP A 235 3.52 23.70 14.52
C ASP A 235 3.16 24.84 13.56
N VAL A 236 3.08 26.09 14.04
CA VAL A 236 2.90 27.27 13.18
C VAL A 236 4.06 27.45 12.21
N ALA A 237 5.31 27.22 12.65
CA ALA A 237 6.48 27.31 11.79
C ALA A 237 6.46 26.20 10.72
N VAL A 238 6.13 24.96 11.11
CA VAL A 238 5.99 23.82 10.19
C VAL A 238 4.89 24.05 9.17
N ALA A 239 3.71 24.54 9.59
CA ALA A 239 2.61 24.86 8.69
C ALA A 239 3.05 25.84 7.59
N ARG A 240 3.73 26.93 7.96
CA ARG A 240 4.24 27.92 7.00
C ARG A 240 5.23 27.32 5.99
N VAL A 241 6.14 26.47 6.47
CA VAL A 241 7.11 25.78 5.62
C VAL A 241 6.41 24.83 4.64
N ILE A 242 5.46 24.02 5.13
CA ILE A 242 4.67 23.09 4.31
C ILE A 242 3.88 23.85 3.26
N ASP A 243 3.14 24.91 3.64
CA ASP A 243 2.30 25.68 2.72
C ASP A 243 3.12 26.31 1.60
N THR A 244 4.30 26.85 1.94
CA THR A 244 5.23 27.42 0.96
C THR A 244 5.66 26.38 -0.07
N HIS A 245 6.02 25.17 0.38
CA HIS A 245 6.50 24.11 -0.51
C HIS A 245 5.35 23.43 -1.28
N ARG A 246 4.18 23.30 -0.68
CA ARG A 246 2.94 22.88 -1.33
C ARG A 246 2.59 23.83 -2.48
N ALA A 247 2.64 25.14 -2.26
CA ALA A 247 2.39 26.14 -3.30
C ALA A 247 3.38 26.01 -4.47
N ARG A 248 4.68 25.80 -4.18
CA ARG A 248 5.71 25.56 -5.20
C ARG A 248 5.46 24.27 -5.98
N ALA A 249 5.12 23.17 -5.30
CA ALA A 249 4.81 21.91 -5.95
C ALA A 249 3.55 22.02 -6.84
N LYS A 250 2.50 22.71 -6.37
CA LYS A 250 1.30 23.03 -7.16
C LYS A 250 1.65 23.84 -8.41
N HIS A 251 2.53 24.84 -8.29
CA HIS A 251 2.97 25.64 -9.43
C HIS A 251 3.69 24.79 -10.50
N GLU A 252 4.59 23.90 -10.09
CA GLU A 252 5.26 22.97 -11.01
C GLU A 252 4.26 22.03 -11.71
N LEU A 253 3.29 21.50 -10.94
CA LEU A 253 2.25 20.60 -11.46
C LEU A 253 1.22 21.28 -12.36
N ALA A 254 0.97 22.58 -12.19
CA ALA A 254 0.03 23.32 -13.03
C ALA A 254 0.45 23.35 -14.51
N THR A 255 1.75 23.16 -14.79
CA THR A 255 2.30 23.11 -16.15
C THR A 255 2.13 21.75 -16.83
N ILE A 256 1.70 20.72 -16.09
CA ILE A 256 1.59 19.34 -16.56
C ILE A 256 0.11 19.01 -16.77
N ARG A 257 -0.24 18.60 -17.98
CA ARG A 257 -1.61 18.19 -18.32
C ARG A 257 -1.87 16.73 -17.95
N GLU A 258 -3.13 16.40 -17.75
CA GLU A 258 -3.59 15.01 -17.61
C GLU A 258 -3.13 14.16 -18.82
N GLY A 259 -2.75 12.91 -18.57
CA GLY A 259 -2.18 12.00 -19.57
C GLY A 259 -0.76 12.34 -20.04
N GLN A 260 -0.22 13.51 -19.69
CA GLN A 260 1.13 13.91 -20.09
C GLN A 260 2.18 13.19 -19.23
N ARG A 261 3.22 12.67 -19.88
CA ARG A 261 4.40 12.16 -19.16
C ARG A 261 5.20 13.31 -18.54
N LEU A 262 5.67 13.09 -17.31
CA LEU A 262 6.59 14.02 -16.66
C LEU A 262 7.89 14.14 -17.48
N SER A 263 8.25 15.37 -17.86
CA SER A 263 9.54 15.64 -18.49
C SER A 263 10.67 15.53 -17.45
N PRO A 264 11.90 15.20 -17.86
CA PRO A 264 13.05 15.18 -16.94
C PRO A 264 13.23 16.49 -16.16
N ARG A 265 12.98 17.63 -16.81
CA ARG A 265 13.05 18.95 -16.17
C ARG A 265 11.98 19.13 -15.09
N ALA A 266 10.73 18.71 -15.36
CA ALA A 266 9.66 18.77 -14.38
C ALA A 266 9.94 17.84 -13.19
N SER A 267 10.41 16.61 -13.44
CA SER A 267 10.83 15.68 -12.40
C SER A 267 11.94 16.27 -11.52
N ALA A 268 12.97 16.87 -12.12
CA ALA A 268 14.06 17.51 -11.36
C ALA A 268 13.55 18.66 -10.47
N ARG A 269 12.62 19.48 -10.96
CA ARG A 269 12.04 20.58 -10.16
C ARG A 269 11.17 20.08 -9.02
N LEU A 270 10.32 19.07 -9.25
CA LEU A 270 9.52 18.44 -8.19
C LEU A 270 10.42 17.79 -7.13
N SER A 271 11.44 17.04 -7.55
CA SER A 271 12.44 16.44 -6.65
C SER A 271 13.14 17.51 -5.79
N ALA A 272 13.50 18.65 -6.40
CA ALA A 272 14.09 19.78 -5.69
C ALA A 272 13.14 20.46 -4.70
N VAL A 273 11.84 20.55 -5.01
CA VAL A 273 10.84 21.06 -4.06
C VAL A 273 10.80 20.19 -2.81
N TRP A 274 10.72 18.86 -2.98
CA TRP A 274 10.74 17.91 -1.85
C TRP A 274 12.02 18.00 -1.02
N ALA A 275 13.18 18.04 -1.66
CA ALA A 275 14.45 18.19 -0.94
C ALA A 275 14.52 19.50 -0.15
N SER A 276 14.10 20.61 -0.76
CA SER A 276 14.13 21.93 -0.10
C SER A 276 13.15 22.07 1.07
N LEU A 277 12.05 21.31 1.06
CA LEU A 277 11.11 21.25 2.19
C LEU A 277 11.84 20.83 3.48
N TRP A 278 12.60 19.73 3.42
CA TRP A 278 13.31 19.21 4.59
C TRP A 278 14.40 20.16 5.07
N THR A 279 15.16 20.76 4.17
CA THR A 279 16.13 21.81 4.54
C THR A 279 15.46 23.00 5.22
N ALA A 280 14.29 23.42 4.73
CA ALA A 280 13.53 24.51 5.33
C ALA A 280 12.96 24.14 6.72
N LEU A 281 12.50 22.89 6.90
CA LEU A 281 12.06 22.39 8.21
C LEU A 281 13.23 22.36 9.20
N GLU A 282 14.42 21.88 8.81
CA GLU A 282 15.62 21.90 9.67
C GLU A 282 16.01 23.32 10.08
N HIS A 283 15.81 24.31 9.21
CA HIS A 283 16.11 25.71 9.52
C HIS A 283 15.04 26.33 10.43
N ALA A 284 13.77 25.99 10.22
CA ALA A 284 12.65 26.49 11.02
C ALA A 284 12.63 25.89 12.44
N LEU A 285 13.13 24.67 12.61
CA LEU A 285 13.19 23.94 13.88
C LEU A 285 14.64 23.46 14.16
N PRO A 286 15.57 24.37 14.49
CA PRO A 286 16.99 24.01 14.67
C PRO A 286 17.21 22.95 15.76
N GLU A 287 16.41 23.00 16.83
CA GLU A 287 16.48 22.04 17.95
C GLU A 287 15.97 20.63 17.58
N ARG A 288 15.20 20.50 16.49
CA ARG A 288 14.57 19.24 16.03
C ARG A 288 15.30 18.59 14.85
N LYS A 289 16.48 19.10 14.49
CA LYS A 289 17.17 18.75 13.25
C LYS A 289 17.48 17.25 13.11
N GLU A 290 17.90 16.59 14.19
CA GLU A 290 18.21 15.16 14.16
C GLU A 290 16.95 14.31 13.99
N GLU A 291 15.87 14.66 14.69
CA GLU A 291 14.57 14.01 14.60
C GLU A 291 13.96 14.18 13.20
N LEU A 292 14.05 15.39 12.62
CA LEU A 292 13.63 15.68 11.24
C LEU A 292 14.41 14.86 10.21
N ARG A 293 15.72 14.71 10.39
CA ARG A 293 16.55 13.86 9.51
C ARG A 293 16.21 12.38 9.65
N ALA A 294 15.93 11.93 10.88
CA ALA A 294 15.49 10.56 11.13
C ALA A 294 14.15 10.29 10.44
N MET A 295 13.20 11.23 10.58
CA MET A 295 11.91 11.19 9.91
C MET A 295 12.08 11.18 8.39
N GLN A 296 12.89 12.08 7.81
CA GLN A 296 13.14 12.15 6.36
C GLN A 296 13.64 10.82 5.79
N ARG A 297 14.45 10.06 6.53
CA ARG A 297 14.94 8.74 6.07
C ARG A 297 13.83 7.69 6.01
N GLN A 298 12.74 7.89 6.75
CA GLN A 298 11.58 6.99 6.80
C GLN A 298 10.52 7.34 5.75
N VAL A 299 10.51 8.56 5.21
CA VAL A 299 9.45 9.07 4.31
C VAL A 299 9.93 9.35 2.89
#